data_AF-L8MBA4-F1
#
_entry.id   AF-L8MBA4-F1
#
_cell.length_a   1.000
_cell.length_b   1.000
_cell.length_c   1.000
_cell.angle_alpha   90.00
_cell.angle_beta   90.00
_cell.angle_gamma   90.00
#
_symmetry.space_group_name_H-M   'P 1'
#
loop_
_entity.id
_entity.type
_entity.pdbx_description
1 polymer ?
#
loop_
_entity_poly.entity_id
_entity_poly.type
_entity_poly.pdbx_seq_one_letter_code
_entity_poly.pdbx_strand_id
1 'polypeptide(L)'
;MTMKTRKIIAISMLALFMNFGIQKSTKAIPLQWIKMGIEVLGIATSIWVITQDKSLANQEKTEDSMARYFPIESFPRQSCGDPLPSDSSMYPIEYKAVSVPYSSSNLSTIKAKYCSDALPVLRKSDNQKVIQVASFYDMEKAGVFSQFLANKYGKAYLSNEPTIVKKP
;
A
#
# COMPACT_ATOMS: atom_id res chain seq x y z
N MET A 1 21.62 26.43 10.32
CA MET A 1 20.15 26.43 10.27
C MET A 1 19.65 25.10 10.78
N THR A 2 19.05 25.08 11.97
CA THR A 2 18.59 23.88 12.70
C THR A 2 17.09 23.99 12.94
N MET A 3 16.32 23.02 12.45
CA MET A 3 14.93 22.74 12.86
C MET A 3 14.76 21.22 12.87
N LYS A 4 14.92 20.54 14.02
CA LYS A 4 14.03 20.39 15.19
C LYS A 4 12.87 19.41 14.91
N THR A 5 13.19 18.16 15.20
CA THR A 5 12.35 16.96 15.32
C THR A 5 11.11 17.21 16.19
N ARG A 6 9.93 16.74 15.76
CA ARG A 6 8.77 16.56 16.63
C ARG A 6 8.35 15.08 16.62
N LYS A 7 8.51 14.45 17.79
CA LYS A 7 7.97 13.14 18.14
C LYS A 7 6.44 13.22 18.16
N ILE A 8 5.76 12.25 17.57
CA ILE A 8 4.33 12.02 17.76
C ILE A 8 4.20 10.87 18.75
N ILE A 9 3.68 11.21 19.93
CA ILE A 9 3.18 10.28 20.95
C ILE A 9 1.65 10.31 20.84
N ALA A 10 1.01 9.18 21.15
CA ALA A 10 -0.37 8.99 21.61
C ALA A 10 -1.28 8.20 20.64
N ILE A 11 -2.17 7.32 21.07
CA ILE A 11 -2.54 6.78 22.40
C ILE A 11 -3.25 5.44 22.10
N SER A 12 -2.96 4.43 22.91
CA SER A 12 -3.69 3.16 22.97
C SER A 12 -5.11 3.39 23.50
N MET A 13 -6.15 2.96 22.78
CA MET A 13 -7.51 2.88 23.32
C MET A 13 -8.00 1.43 23.28
N LEU A 14 -7.84 0.79 24.44
CA LEU A 14 -8.55 -0.40 24.88
C LEU A 14 -10.07 -0.17 24.73
N ALA A 15 -10.74 -1.00 23.94
CA ALA A 15 -12.20 -1.12 23.99
C ALA A 15 -12.58 -2.36 24.82
N LEU A 16 -12.85 -2.14 26.11
CA LEU A 16 -13.60 -3.05 26.96
C LEU A 16 -15.07 -2.63 26.88
N PHE A 17 -15.87 -3.28 26.04
CA PHE A 17 -17.32 -3.20 26.15
C PHE A 17 -17.81 -4.32 27.05
N MET A 18 -18.12 -3.92 28.28
CA MET A 18 -18.81 -4.73 29.27
C MET A 18 -20.24 -5.03 28.83
N ASN A 19 -20.56 -6.30 28.95
CA ASN A 19 -21.89 -6.89 28.88
C ASN A 19 -22.69 -6.44 30.12
N PHE A 20 -23.78 -5.70 29.96
CA PHE A 20 -24.71 -5.45 31.08
C PHE A 20 -26.16 -5.66 30.63
N GLY A 21 -26.79 -6.58 31.34
CA GLY A 21 -28.10 -7.13 31.07
C GLY A 21 -29.25 -6.18 31.38
N ILE A 22 -30.33 -6.44 30.66
CA ILE A 22 -31.62 -5.78 30.71
C ILE A 22 -32.34 -6.19 32.00
N GLN A 23 -32.59 -5.25 32.91
CA GLN A 23 -33.69 -5.36 33.87
C GLN A 23 -34.67 -4.21 33.67
N LYS A 24 -35.90 -4.61 33.30
CA LYS A 24 -37.09 -3.77 33.21
C LYS A 24 -37.45 -3.25 34.59
N SER A 25 -37.59 -1.93 34.73
CA SER A 25 -38.35 -1.34 35.82
C SER A 25 -39.26 -0.25 35.26
N THR A 26 -40.54 -0.56 35.26
CA THR A 26 -41.65 0.31 34.88
C THR A 26 -41.88 1.34 35.98
N LYS A 27 -41.56 2.61 35.72
CA LYS A 27 -42.20 3.74 36.38
C LYS A 27 -42.50 4.83 35.36
N ALA A 28 -43.78 5.15 35.27
CA ALA A 28 -44.34 6.23 34.47
C ALA A 28 -43.76 7.57 34.92
N ILE A 29 -43.32 8.38 33.95
CA ILE A 29 -42.92 9.77 34.14
C ILE A 29 -43.93 10.62 33.36
N PRO A 30 -44.55 11.63 33.99
CA PRO A 30 -45.65 12.38 33.41
C PRO A 30 -45.22 13.30 32.26
N LEU A 31 -46.04 13.34 31.20
CA LEU A 31 -46.01 14.34 30.12
C LEU A 31 -46.25 15.73 30.71
N GLN A 32 -45.21 16.50 30.99
CA GLN A 32 -45.17 17.96 30.82
C GLN A 32 -43.70 18.35 30.57
N TRP A 33 -43.48 19.46 29.85
CA TRP A 33 -42.18 20.00 29.39
C TRP A 33 -41.66 19.52 28.03
N ILE A 34 -42.53 19.51 27.00
CA ILE A 34 -42.09 19.80 25.63
C ILE A 34 -42.39 21.27 25.36
N LYS A 35 -41.41 22.14 25.62
CA LYS A 35 -41.24 23.44 24.97
C LYS A 35 -39.99 24.11 25.53
N MET A 36 -38.91 24.07 24.76
CA MET A 36 -38.02 25.19 24.44
C MET A 36 -36.66 24.63 23.98
N GLY A 37 -36.17 25.15 22.86
CA GLY A 37 -34.77 24.99 22.47
C GLY A 37 -34.49 24.21 21.18
N ILE A 38 -35.27 24.43 20.12
CA ILE A 38 -34.70 24.36 18.76
C ILE A 38 -33.94 25.66 18.59
N GLU A 39 -32.63 25.63 18.78
CA GLU A 39 -31.66 26.48 18.10
C GLU A 39 -30.26 26.03 18.53
N VAL A 40 -29.30 26.04 17.61
CA VAL A 40 -27.93 25.52 17.71
C VAL A 40 -27.75 24.04 17.31
N LEU A 41 -28.13 23.72 16.07
CA LEU A 41 -27.62 22.55 15.34
C LEU A 41 -27.47 22.95 13.86
N GLY A 42 -26.50 23.82 13.58
CA GLY A 42 -26.36 24.42 12.24
C GLY A 42 -24.94 24.59 11.70
N ILE A 43 -23.87 24.16 12.40
CA ILE A 43 -22.50 24.48 11.95
C ILE A 43 -21.46 23.36 12.17
N ALA A 44 -21.88 22.11 12.40
CA ALA A 44 -20.94 21.00 12.64
C ALA A 44 -20.96 19.88 11.58
N THR A 45 -21.71 20.04 10.48
CA THR A 45 -21.83 18.99 9.45
C THR A 45 -21.11 19.29 8.14
N SER A 46 -20.68 20.53 7.89
CA SER A 46 -20.03 20.89 6.61
C SER A 46 -18.55 20.52 6.52
N ILE A 47 -17.89 20.15 7.63
CA ILE A 47 -16.43 19.96 7.66
C ILE A 47 -16.03 18.50 7.38
N TRP A 48 -16.92 17.52 7.55
CA TRP A 48 -16.60 16.09 7.34
C TRP A 48 -16.76 15.59 5.90
N VAL A 49 -17.33 16.40 4.99
CA VAL A 49 -17.61 15.96 3.61
C VAL A 49 -16.41 16.11 2.67
N ILE A 50 -15.44 16.99 2.95
CA ILE A 50 -14.42 17.39 1.97
C ILE A 50 -13.18 16.45 1.96
N THR A 51 -13.04 15.53 2.91
CA THR A 51 -11.79 14.73 3.05
C THR A 51 -11.84 13.35 2.37
N GLN A 52 -12.98 12.92 1.83
CA GLN A 52 -13.14 11.58 1.25
C GLN A 52 -12.70 11.47 -0.23
N ASP A 53 -12.75 12.57 -0.99
CA ASP A 53 -12.55 12.53 -2.45
C ASP A 53 -11.10 12.29 -2.91
N LYS A 54 -10.10 12.69 -2.11
CA LYS A 54 -8.69 12.57 -2.54
C LYS A 54 -8.17 11.13 -2.50
N SER A 55 -8.82 10.24 -1.75
CA SER A 55 -8.43 8.83 -1.63
C SER A 55 -8.84 8.03 -2.87
N LEU A 56 -10.05 8.27 -3.37
CA LEU A 56 -10.64 7.47 -4.45
C LEU A 56 -9.99 7.79 -5.81
N ALA A 57 -9.74 9.07 -6.09
CA ALA A 57 -9.07 9.50 -7.32
C ALA A 57 -7.63 8.97 -7.45
N ASN A 58 -6.94 8.75 -6.34
CA ASN A 58 -5.58 8.21 -6.35
C ASN A 58 -5.57 6.68 -6.52
N GLN A 59 -6.62 5.98 -6.05
CA GLN A 59 -6.77 4.53 -6.24
C GLN A 59 -7.12 4.19 -7.69
N GLU A 60 -8.05 4.93 -8.29
CA GLU A 60 -8.48 4.73 -9.67
C GLU A 60 -7.31 4.90 -10.66
N LYS A 61 -6.44 5.89 -10.41
CA LYS A 61 -5.23 6.12 -11.21
C LYS A 61 -4.23 4.96 -11.14
N THR A 62 -4.01 4.38 -9.96
CA THR A 62 -3.08 3.24 -9.80
C THR A 62 -3.64 1.97 -10.46
N GLU A 63 -4.95 1.74 -10.38
CA GLU A 63 -5.58 0.59 -11.04
C GLU A 63 -5.49 0.67 -12.56
N ASP A 64 -5.74 1.85 -13.15
CA ASP A 64 -5.58 2.08 -14.59
C ASP A 64 -4.12 1.90 -15.05
N SER A 65 -3.15 2.49 -14.34
CA SER A 65 -1.72 2.31 -14.65
C SER A 65 -1.28 0.85 -14.50
N MET A 66 -1.80 0.12 -13.51
CA MET A 66 -1.51 -1.31 -13.34
C MET A 66 -2.06 -2.13 -14.52
N ALA A 67 -3.32 -1.91 -14.90
CA ALA A 67 -3.92 -2.59 -16.04
C ALA A 67 -3.17 -2.31 -17.36
N ARG A 68 -2.64 -1.09 -17.52
CA ARG A 68 -1.83 -0.69 -18.69
C ARG A 68 -0.48 -1.40 -18.75
N TYR A 69 0.28 -1.44 -17.65
CA TYR A 69 1.63 -2.00 -17.65
C TYR A 69 1.65 -3.52 -17.45
N PHE A 70 0.68 -4.04 -16.71
CA PHE A 70 0.66 -5.41 -16.21
C PHE A 70 -0.77 -5.97 -16.24
N PRO A 71 -1.31 -6.27 -17.43
CA PRO A 71 -2.65 -6.83 -17.56
C PRO A 71 -2.75 -8.15 -16.79
N ILE A 72 -3.83 -8.37 -16.04
CA ILE A 72 -3.96 -9.51 -15.12
C ILE A 72 -3.89 -10.84 -15.87
N GLU A 73 -4.44 -10.89 -17.08
CA GLU A 73 -4.43 -12.01 -18.00
C GLU A 73 -3.03 -12.40 -18.50
N SER A 74 -2.03 -11.53 -18.33
CA SER A 74 -0.65 -11.83 -18.71
C SER A 74 0.08 -12.71 -17.68
N PHE A 75 -0.50 -12.89 -16.49
CA PHE A 75 0.10 -13.69 -15.43
C PHE A 75 -0.35 -15.17 -15.45
N PRO A 76 0.52 -16.12 -15.07
CA PRO A 76 1.91 -15.92 -14.67
C PRO A 76 2.82 -15.64 -15.87
N ARG A 77 3.72 -14.66 -15.71
CA ARG A 77 4.76 -14.34 -16.67
C ARG A 77 6.02 -15.14 -16.36
N GLN A 78 6.72 -15.55 -17.41
CA GLN A 78 8.05 -16.16 -17.25
C GLN A 78 9.05 -15.18 -16.61
N SER A 79 9.00 -13.91 -17.03
CA SER A 79 9.73 -12.81 -16.41
C SER A 79 8.87 -11.55 -16.34
N CYS A 80 8.98 -10.84 -15.22
CA CYS A 80 8.24 -9.61 -14.96
C CYS A 80 9.09 -8.35 -15.08
N GLY A 81 10.42 -8.46 -15.24
CA GLY A 81 11.30 -7.31 -15.41
C GLY A 81 11.32 -6.76 -16.84
N ASP A 82 11.92 -5.59 -17.02
CA ASP A 82 12.18 -5.05 -18.35
C ASP A 82 13.34 -5.85 -19.01
N PRO A 83 13.23 -6.19 -20.29
CA PRO A 83 14.32 -6.85 -21.01
C PRO A 83 15.52 -5.91 -21.16
N LEU A 84 16.68 -6.48 -21.45
CA LEU A 84 17.84 -5.71 -21.88
C LEU A 84 17.52 -5.03 -23.23
N PRO A 85 17.74 -3.71 -23.38
CA PRO A 85 17.52 -3.02 -24.63
C PRO A 85 18.56 -3.46 -25.67
N SER A 86 18.09 -3.54 -26.91
CA SER A 86 18.94 -3.81 -28.08
C SER A 86 19.76 -2.58 -28.49
N ASP A 87 19.29 -1.37 -28.16
CA ASP A 87 20.03 -0.15 -28.43
C ASP A 87 21.18 0.03 -27.44
N SER A 88 22.39 0.06 -27.98
CA SER A 88 23.61 0.27 -27.21
C SER A 88 23.74 1.66 -26.57
N SER A 89 23.01 2.66 -27.08
CA SER A 89 23.02 4.02 -26.53
C SER A 89 22.36 4.12 -25.14
N MET A 90 21.53 3.13 -24.79
CA MET A 90 20.83 3.07 -23.50
C MET A 90 21.71 2.60 -22.34
N TYR A 91 22.95 2.16 -22.61
CA TYR A 91 23.88 1.69 -21.58
C TYR A 91 24.78 2.82 -21.04
N PRO A 92 25.13 2.80 -19.74
CA PRO A 92 24.74 1.82 -18.72
C PRO A 92 23.29 2.00 -18.26
N ILE A 93 22.62 0.88 -17.96
CA ILE A 93 21.21 0.89 -17.52
C ILE A 93 21.15 0.71 -16.03
N GLU A 94 20.30 1.49 -15.39
CA GLU A 94 20.00 1.39 -13.97
C GLU A 94 18.68 0.66 -13.74
N TYR A 95 18.74 -0.60 -13.31
CA TYR A 95 17.56 -1.35 -12.93
C TYR A 95 17.22 -1.15 -11.45
N LYS A 96 15.97 -0.83 -11.15
CA LYS A 96 15.43 -0.89 -9.79
C LYS A 96 14.69 -2.20 -9.57
N ALA A 97 15.13 -2.94 -8.57
CA ALA A 97 14.48 -4.18 -8.16
C ALA A 97 13.22 -3.88 -7.34
N VAL A 98 12.16 -4.65 -7.58
CA VAL A 98 10.96 -4.70 -6.74
C VAL A 98 10.97 -6.01 -5.96
N SER A 99 10.79 -5.92 -4.64
CA SER A 99 10.87 -7.08 -3.75
C SER A 99 9.79 -7.08 -2.68
N VAL A 100 9.53 -8.25 -2.10
CA VAL A 100 8.60 -8.43 -0.97
C VAL A 100 9.28 -9.21 0.17
N PRO A 101 8.75 -9.16 1.41
CA PRO A 101 9.28 -9.97 2.51
C PRO A 101 9.34 -11.46 2.17
N TYR A 102 10.45 -12.11 2.54
CA TYR A 102 10.62 -13.53 2.28
C TYR A 102 9.73 -14.41 3.17
N SER A 103 8.99 -15.31 2.54
CA SER A 103 8.50 -16.55 3.12
C SER A 103 8.50 -17.62 2.03
N SER A 104 8.63 -18.89 2.40
CA SER A 104 8.57 -20.00 1.42
C SER A 104 7.23 -20.04 0.68
N SER A 105 6.14 -19.79 1.40
CA SER A 105 4.79 -19.70 0.84
C SER A 105 4.64 -18.53 -0.14
N ASN A 106 5.17 -17.35 0.19
CA ASN A 106 5.15 -16.20 -0.72
C ASN A 106 5.95 -16.49 -1.98
N LEU A 107 7.16 -17.06 -1.86
CA LEU A 107 7.99 -17.38 -3.01
C LEU A 107 7.30 -18.37 -3.96
N SER A 108 6.72 -19.44 -3.41
CA SER A 108 5.98 -20.42 -4.20
C SER A 108 4.76 -19.79 -4.89
N THR A 109 3.98 -18.98 -4.16
CA THR A 109 2.81 -18.29 -4.69
C THR A 109 3.18 -17.30 -5.79
N ILE A 110 4.26 -16.52 -5.60
CA ILE A 110 4.71 -15.54 -6.57
C ILE A 110 5.15 -16.22 -7.86
N LYS A 111 5.93 -17.30 -7.76
CA LYS A 111 6.36 -18.08 -8.92
C LYS A 111 5.20 -18.67 -9.71
N ALA A 112 4.20 -19.18 -8.99
CA ALA A 112 3.05 -19.86 -9.60
C ALA A 112 2.02 -18.90 -10.20
N LYS A 113 1.84 -17.70 -9.61
CA LYS A 113 0.74 -16.79 -9.98
C LYS A 113 1.17 -15.49 -10.64
N TYR A 114 2.44 -15.10 -10.53
CA TYR A 114 2.90 -13.80 -11.03
C TYR A 114 4.16 -13.94 -11.87
N CYS A 115 5.32 -14.18 -11.25
CA CYS A 115 6.62 -14.09 -11.92
C CYS A 115 7.44 -15.34 -11.62
N SER A 116 7.60 -16.22 -12.61
CA SER A 116 8.29 -17.50 -12.42
C SER A 116 9.78 -17.35 -12.12
N ASP A 117 10.38 -16.24 -12.53
CA ASP A 117 11.77 -15.87 -12.27
C ASP A 117 12.02 -15.22 -10.90
N ALA A 118 10.98 -15.07 -10.06
CA ALA A 118 11.15 -14.51 -8.72
C ALA A 118 12.13 -15.34 -7.89
N LEU A 119 13.05 -14.69 -7.16
CA LEU A 119 14.13 -15.39 -6.47
C LEU A 119 14.44 -14.79 -5.09
N PRO A 120 14.83 -15.63 -4.12
CA PRO A 120 15.23 -15.13 -2.81
C PRO A 120 16.61 -14.47 -2.88
N VAL A 121 16.72 -13.24 -2.38
CA VAL A 121 17.97 -12.50 -2.28
C VAL A 121 18.19 -11.99 -0.86
N LEU A 122 19.45 -11.78 -0.48
CA LEU A 122 19.80 -11.01 0.69
C LEU A 122 19.96 -9.55 0.28
N ARG A 123 19.14 -8.67 0.86
CA ARG A 123 19.23 -7.24 0.61
C ARG A 123 20.49 -6.68 1.29
N LYS A 124 21.36 -6.05 0.51
CA LYS A 124 22.67 -5.55 0.99
C LYS A 124 22.57 -4.48 2.08
N SER A 125 21.53 -3.64 2.03
CA SER A 125 21.39 -2.52 2.95
C SER A 125 21.20 -2.92 4.42
N ASP A 126 20.57 -4.08 4.67
CA ASP A 126 20.18 -4.49 6.02
C ASP A 126 20.26 -6.01 6.28
N ASN A 127 20.86 -6.76 5.35
CA ASN A 127 20.99 -8.22 5.39
C ASN A 127 19.66 -8.98 5.54
N GLN A 128 18.51 -8.35 5.23
CA GLN A 128 17.23 -9.04 5.27
C GLN A 128 17.03 -9.91 4.03
N LYS A 129 16.54 -11.14 4.25
CA LYS A 129 16.12 -12.01 3.16
C LYS A 129 14.79 -11.51 2.59
N VAL A 130 14.76 -11.24 1.30
CA VAL A 130 13.59 -10.77 0.55
C VAL A 130 13.41 -11.63 -0.70
N ILE A 131 12.25 -11.54 -1.34
CA ILE A 131 11.99 -12.13 -2.65
C ILE A 131 12.07 -11.00 -3.65
N GLN A 132 13.08 -11.01 -4.52
CA GLN A 132 13.12 -10.14 -5.69
C GLN A 132 12.18 -10.70 -6.74
N VAL A 133 11.19 -9.90 -7.15
CA VAL A 133 10.10 -10.34 -8.04
C VAL A 133 10.31 -9.86 -9.46
N ALA A 134 10.83 -8.64 -9.63
CA ALA A 134 11.07 -8.02 -10.93
C ALA A 134 12.15 -6.93 -10.82
N SER A 135 12.65 -6.49 -11.97
CA SER A 135 13.58 -5.37 -12.09
C SER A 135 13.21 -4.52 -13.29
N PHE A 136 13.09 -3.21 -13.11
CA PHE A 136 12.67 -2.27 -14.16
C PHE A 136 13.68 -1.14 -14.28
N TYR A 137 13.91 -0.64 -15.50
CA TYR A 137 14.64 0.62 -15.68
C TYR A 137 13.71 1.84 -15.68
N ASP A 138 12.41 1.61 -15.87
CA ASP A 138 11.37 2.63 -15.73
C ASP A 138 10.90 2.74 -14.27
N MET A 139 11.11 3.93 -13.68
CA MET A 139 10.76 4.22 -12.29
C MET A 139 9.26 4.20 -12.01
N GLU A 140 8.45 4.68 -12.95
CA GLU A 140 6.98 4.71 -12.80
C GLU A 140 6.45 3.28 -12.81
N LYS A 141 6.87 2.48 -13.79
CA LYS A 141 6.51 1.06 -13.89
C LYS A 141 6.93 0.29 -12.63
N ALA A 142 8.15 0.52 -12.12
CA ALA A 142 8.62 -0.11 -10.89
C ALA A 142 7.77 0.28 -9.67
N GLY A 143 7.39 1.56 -9.59
CA GLY A 143 6.54 2.09 -8.52
C GLY A 143 5.14 1.47 -8.53
N VAL A 144 4.50 1.43 -9.70
CA VAL A 144 3.17 0.81 -9.91
C VAL A 144 3.21 -0.67 -9.54
N PHE A 145 4.22 -1.40 -10.01
CA PHE A 145 4.35 -2.83 -9.70
C PHE A 145 4.59 -3.09 -8.20
N SER A 146 5.41 -2.25 -7.55
CA SER A 146 5.63 -2.31 -6.10
C SER A 146 4.33 -2.08 -5.32
N GLN A 147 3.54 -1.08 -5.69
CA GLN A 147 2.23 -0.83 -5.06
C GLN A 147 1.28 -2.00 -5.24
N PHE A 148 1.22 -2.57 -6.45
CA PHE A 148 0.43 -3.76 -6.72
C PHE A 148 0.80 -4.93 -5.79
N LEU A 149 2.08 -5.22 -5.65
CA LEU A 149 2.56 -6.27 -4.74
C LEU A 149 2.31 -5.92 -3.27
N ALA A 150 2.45 -4.65 -2.88
CA ALA A 150 2.15 -4.20 -1.52
C ALA A 150 0.68 -4.46 -1.15
N ASN A 151 -0.25 -4.21 -2.09
CA ASN A 151 -1.68 -4.49 -1.88
C ASN A 151 -1.97 -5.99 -1.70
N LYS A 152 -1.15 -6.89 -2.27
CA LYS A 152 -1.31 -8.34 -2.16
C LYS A 152 -0.60 -8.94 -0.95
N TYR A 153 0.57 -8.43 -0.58
CA TYR A 153 1.46 -9.01 0.41
C TYR A 153 1.66 -8.13 1.66
N GLY A 154 0.90 -7.03 1.76
CA GLY A 154 0.97 -6.04 2.84
C GLY A 154 2.19 -5.12 2.77
N LYS A 155 3.29 -5.57 2.17
CA LYS A 155 4.51 -4.78 2.03
C LYS A 155 5.29 -5.18 0.78
N ALA A 156 5.74 -4.18 0.03
CA ALA A 156 6.72 -4.31 -1.03
C ALA A 156 7.78 -3.22 -0.89
N TYR A 157 8.92 -3.45 -1.51
CA TYR A 157 10.09 -2.58 -1.45
C TYR A 157 10.58 -2.31 -2.86
N LEU A 158 10.78 -1.04 -3.16
CA LEU A 158 11.59 -0.63 -4.29
C LEU A 158 13.04 -0.48 -3.81
N SER A 159 13.99 -1.04 -4.55
CA SER A 159 15.41 -0.92 -4.21
C SER A 159 15.87 0.54 -4.35
N ASN A 160 16.49 1.07 -3.31
CA ASN A 160 17.11 2.40 -3.34
C ASN A 160 18.42 2.38 -4.14
N GLU A 161 19.07 1.21 -4.23
CA GLU A 161 20.31 0.99 -4.97
C GLU A 161 19.98 0.36 -6.33
N PRO A 162 20.30 1.02 -7.46
CA PRO A 162 20.14 0.41 -8.77
C PRO A 162 21.15 -0.70 -9.01
N THR A 163 20.73 -1.72 -9.75
CA THR A 163 21.66 -2.65 -10.38
C THR A 163 22.10 -2.04 -11.71
N ILE A 164 23.39 -1.71 -11.80
CA ILE A 164 23.96 -1.11 -13.01
C ILE A 164 24.40 -2.24 -13.96
N VAL A 165 23.79 -2.30 -15.14
CA VAL A 165 24.18 -3.22 -16.20
C VAL A 165 24.98 -2.45 -17.25
N LYS A 166 26.21 -2.88 -17.48
CA LYS A 166 27.06 -2.36 -18.55
C LYS A 166 26.79 -3.11 -19.85
N LYS A 167 27.18 -2.51 -20.97
CA LYS A 167 27.10 -3.17 -22.28
C LYS A 167 27.82 -4.54 -22.21
N PRO A 168 27.20 -5.62 -22.71
CA PRO A 168 27.85 -6.93 -22.78
C PRO A 168 29.09 -6.92 -23.67
#